data_AF-K8WUL6-F1
#
_entry.id   AF-K8WUL6-F1
#
_cell.length_a   1.000
_cell.length_b   1.000
_cell.length_c   1.000
_cell.angle_alpha   90.00
_cell.angle_beta   90.00
_cell.angle_gamma   90.00
#
_symmetry.space_group_name_H-M   'P 1'
#
loop_
_entity.id
_entity.type
_entity.pdbx_description
1 polymer ?
#
loop_
_entity_poly.entity_id
_entity_poly.type
_entity_poly.pdbx_seq_one_letter_code
_entity_poly.pdbx_strand_id
1 'polypeptide(L)' 'MKKAWDLAPESSAIIILNNQGKVIYFKDGVLTPPEITKAIELIKSELAQ' A
#
# COMPACT_ATOMS: atom_id res chain seq x y z
N MET A 1 -7.83 -12.56 -19.01
CA MET A 1 -7.07 -11.31 -19.19
C MET A 1 -6.81 -10.72 -17.80
N LYS A 2 -5.56 -10.41 -17.44
CA LYS A 2 -5.25 -9.72 -16.18
C LYS A 2 -5.74 -8.28 -16.33
N LYS A 3 -6.68 -7.83 -15.49
CA LYS A 3 -7.04 -6.41 -15.44
C LYS A 3 -5.76 -5.65 -15.05
N ALA A 4 -5.22 -4.87 -15.99
CA ALA A 4 -4.18 -3.93 -15.65
C ALA A 4 -4.77 -2.95 -14.63
N TRP A 5 -3.93 -2.52 -13.70
CA TRP A 5 -4.32 -1.58 -12.67
C TRP A 5 -4.72 -0.26 -13.34
N ASP A 6 -5.91 0.26 -13.01
CA ASP A 6 -6.50 1.46 -13.61
C ASP A 6 -5.93 2.73 -12.97
N LEU A 7 -4.60 2.84 -12.97
CA LEU A 7 -3.88 3.95 -12.35
C LEU A 7 -3.93 5.18 -13.25
N ALA A 8 -4.25 6.33 -12.66
CA ALA A 8 -4.13 7.61 -13.34
C ALA A 8 -2.65 7.89 -13.74
N PRO A 9 -2.39 8.72 -14.77
CA PRO A 9 -1.03 9.09 -15.16
C PRO A 9 -0.25 9.66 -13.95
N GLU A 10 0.97 9.17 -13.75
CA GLU A 10 1.83 9.53 -12.60
C GLU A 10 1.28 9.12 -11.22
N SER A 11 0.22 8.30 -11.16
CA SER A 11 -0.29 7.73 -9.92
C SER A 11 0.50 6.49 -9.50
N SER A 12 0.67 6.31 -8.19
CA SER A 12 1.19 5.10 -7.58
C SER A 12 0.13 4.52 -6.65
N ALA A 13 0.08 3.19 -6.53
CA ALA A 13 -0.76 2.53 -5.54
C ALA A 13 0.09 1.68 -4.59
N ILE A 14 -0.24 1.76 -3.30
CA ILE A 14 0.31 0.90 -2.24
C ILE A 14 -0.85 0.08 -1.66
N ILE A 15 -0.64 -1.23 -1.59
CA ILE A 15 -1.50 -2.14 -0.83
C ILE A 15 -0.63 -2.88 0.18
N ILE A 16 -1.00 -2.87 1.46
CA ILE A 16 -0.37 -3.69 2.50
C ILE A 16 -1.39 -4.73 2.95
N LEU A 17 -0.92 -5.97 3.00
CA LEU A 17 -1.69 -7.10 3.51
C LEU A 17 -1.00 -7.63 4.77
N ASN A 18 -1.79 -8.11 5.73
CA ASN A 18 -1.26 -8.86 6.86
C ASN A 18 -0.91 -10.30 6.45
N ASN A 19 -0.37 -11.08 7.39
CA ASN A 19 0.03 -12.48 7.16
C ASN A 19 -1.15 -13.43 6.80
N GLN A 20 -2.40 -13.02 7.02
CA GLN A 20 -3.60 -13.73 6.62
C GLN A 20 -4.08 -13.34 5.20
N GLY A 21 -3.35 -12.46 4.51
CA GLY A 21 -3.74 -11.93 3.21
C GLY A 21 -4.89 -10.91 3.29
N LYS A 22 -5.19 -10.35 4.46
CA LYS A 22 -6.18 -9.29 4.63
C LYS A 22 -5.55 -7.93 4.32
N VAL A 23 -6.22 -7.12 3.51
CA VAL A 23 -5.82 -5.73 3.27
C VAL A 23 -5.95 -4.93 4.56
N ILE A 24 -4.85 -4.34 5.01
CA ILE A 24 -4.80 -3.46 6.19
C ILE A 24 -4.51 -2.00 5.82
N TYR A 25 -4.05 -1.76 4.59
CA TYR A 25 -3.83 -0.42 4.08
C TYR A 25 -3.95 -0.42 2.55
N PHE A 26 -4.62 0.60 2.02
CA PHE A 26 -4.72 0.88 0.60
C PHE A 26 -4.55 2.38 0.39
N LYS A 27 -3.65 2.76 -0.52
CA LYS A 27 -3.42 4.14 -0.94
C LYS A 27 -3.27 4.17 -2.44
N ASP A 28 -3.97 5.09 -3.08
CA ASP A 28 -3.88 5.40 -4.51
C ASP A 28 -3.66 6.92 -4.66
N GLY A 29 -3.08 7.32 -5.78
CA GLY A 29 -2.70 8.70 -6.08
C GLY A 29 -1.23 9.00 -5.79
N VAL A 30 -0.89 10.28 -5.79
CA VAL A 30 0.45 10.75 -5.44
C VAL A 30 0.80 10.27 -4.03
N LEU A 31 1.95 9.60 -3.92
CA LEU A 31 2.51 9.17 -2.64
C LEU A 31 3.29 10.32 -2.02
N THR A 32 2.77 10.84 -0.91
CA THR A 32 3.48 11.86 -0.14
C THR A 32 4.50 11.21 0.81
N PRO A 33 5.58 11.90 1.20
CA PRO A 33 6.55 11.36 2.15
C PRO A 33 5.93 10.85 3.47
N PRO A 34 4.94 11.54 4.09
CA PRO A 34 4.26 11.01 5.28
C PRO A 34 3.53 9.69 5.05
N GLU A 35 2.90 9.52 3.88
CA GLU A 35 2.18 8.28 3.53
C GLU A 35 3.14 7.12 3.33
N ILE A 36 4.31 7.37 2.74
CA ILE A 36 5.38 6.37 2.61
C ILE A 36 5.89 5.95 4.00
N THR A 37 6.16 6.91 4.90
CA THR A 37 6.57 6.61 6.27
C THR A 37 5.51 5.77 6.98
N LYS A 38 4.23 6.12 6.85
CA LYS A 38 3.12 5.37 7.45
C LYS A 38 3.04 3.94 6.91
N ALA A 39 3.21 3.75 5.61
CA ALA A 39 3.23 2.44 4.99
C ALA A 39 4.36 1.55 5.57
N ILE A 40 5.57 2.11 5.72
CA ILE A 40 6.72 1.40 6.30
C ILE A 40 6.48 1.05 7.78
N GLU A 41 5.91 1.98 8.56
CA GLU A 41 5.58 1.74 9.97
C GLU A 41 4.56 0.60 10.14
N LEU A 42 3.56 0.54 9.26
CA LEU A 42 2.58 -0.55 9.25
C LEU A 42 3.27 -1.90 8.98
N ILE A 43 4.18 -1.97 7.99
CA ILE A 43 4.94 -3.20 7.72
C ILE A 43 5.76 -3.60 8.95
N LYS A 44 6.46 -2.67 9.59
CA LYS A 44 7.23 -2.95 10.82
C LYS A 44 6.35 -3.46 11.95
N SER A 45 5.16 -2.88 12.12
CA SER A 45 4.20 -3.30 13.14
C SER A 45 3.66 -4.72 12.87
N GLU A 46 3.46 -5.10 11.62
CA GLU A 46 3.02 -6.45 11.25
C GLU A 46 4.11 -7.50 11.43
N LEU A 47 5.38 -7.13 11.28
CA LEU A 47 6.52 -8.03 11.50
C LEU A 47 6.85 -8.26 12.99
N ALA A 48 6.37 -7.38 13.87
CA ALA A 48 6.61 -7.47 15.31
C ALA A 48 5.55 -8.30 16.07
N GLN A 49 4.52 -8.76 15.37
CA GLN A 49 3.46 -9.65 15.90
C GLN A 49 3.91 -11.11 15.85
#